data_AF-A0A822FEB9-F1
#
_entry.id   AF-A0A822FEB9-F1
#
_cell.length_a   1.000
_cell.length_b   1.000
_cell.length_c   1.000
_cell.angle_alpha   90.00
_cell.angle_beta   90.00
_cell.angle_gamma   90.00
#
_symmetry.space_group_name_H-M   'P 1'
#
loop_
_entity.id
_entity.type
_entity.pdbx_description
1 polymer ?
#
loop_
_entity_poly.entity_id
_entity_poly.type
_entity_poly.pdbx_seq_one_letter_code
_entity_poly.pdbx_strand_id
1 'polypeptide(L)' 'MSHGTLQVTVVEARNLKDQDTLGQNDAYIELYLDKDYKQRTTTIKDTNSPTWNETFT' A
#
# COMPACT_ATOMS: atom_id res chain seq x y z
N MET A 1 -10.81 14.24 -25.68
CA MET A 1 -10.25 14.11 -24.32
C MET A 1 -9.08 13.16 -24.41
N SER A 2 -7.91 13.51 -23.89
CA SER A 2 -6.76 12.60 -23.84
C SER A 2 -6.99 11.61 -22.70
N HIS A 3 -7.05 10.32 -23.01
CA HIS A 3 -7.04 9.26 -22.02
C HIS A 3 -5.59 8.81 -21.81
N GLY A 4 -5.14 8.75 -20.56
CA GLY A 4 -3.84 8.20 -20.17
C GLY A 4 -4.06 7.01 -19.24
N THR A 5 -3.14 6.04 -19.30
CA THR A 5 -3.11 4.92 -18.37
C THR A 5 -2.12 5.23 -17.26
N LEU A 6 -2.56 5.14 -16.00
CA LEU A 6 -1.70 5.26 -14.83
C LEU A 6 -1.44 3.85 -14.29
N GLN A 7 -0.20 3.38 -14.37
CA GLN A 7 0.22 2.14 -13.74
C GLN A 7 1.03 2.47 -12.48
N VAL A 8 0.64 1.91 -11.34
CA VAL A 8 1.30 2.13 -10.05
C VAL A 8 1.78 0.79 -9.51
N THR A 9 3.08 0.66 -9.26
CA THR A 9 3.66 -0.47 -8.55
C THR A 9 4.01 -0.08 -7.13
N VAL A 10 3.35 -0.70 -6.16
CA VAL A 10 3.65 -0.57 -4.74
C VAL A 10 4.73 -1.60 -4.40
N VAL A 11 5.97 -1.13 -4.24
CA VAL A 11 7.13 -1.99 -3.98
C VAL A 11 7.19 -2.37 -2.51
N GLU A 12 7.43 -1.39 -1.62
CA GLU A 12 7.63 -1.61 -0.19
C GLU A 12 7.46 -0.33 0.62
N ALA A 13 7.33 -0.50 1.94
CA ALA A 13 7.51 0.55 2.93
C ALA A 13 8.64 0.16 3.89
N ARG A 14 9.25 1.13 4.55
CA ARG A 14 10.37 0.92 5.47
C ARG A 14 10.20 1.77 6.71
N ASN A 15 10.59 1.22 7.86
CA ASN A 15 10.59 1.92 9.15
C ASN A 15 9.21 2.51 9.52
N LEU A 16 8.14 1.73 9.32
CA LEU A 16 6.82 2.11 9.81
C LEU A 16 6.89 2.29 11.33
N LYS A 17 6.28 3.37 11.82
CA LYS A 17 6.20 3.64 13.25
C LYS A 17 5.33 2.56 13.88
N ASP A 18 5.83 1.93 14.94
CA ASP A 18 5.00 1.07 15.79
C ASP A 18 3.82 1.87 16.34
N GLN A 19 2.62 1.47 15.94
CA GLN A 19 1.39 1.94 16.57
C GLN A 19 0.94 1.01 17.69
N ASP A 20 1.35 -0.26 17.65
CA ASP A 20 1.05 -1.23 18.69
C ASP A 20 2.04 -1.17 19.85
N THR A 21 1.51 -1.20 21.07
CA THR A 21 2.31 -1.23 22.31
C THR A 21 3.00 -2.57 22.53
N LEU A 22 2.56 -3.63 21.83
CA LEU A 22 3.07 -4.99 21.86
C LEU A 22 2.96 -5.61 20.45
N GLY A 23 4.06 -5.66 19.70
CA GLY A 23 4.13 -6.25 18.35
C GLY A 23 4.49 -5.24 17.25
N GLN A 24 4.68 -5.71 16.01
CA GLN A 24 4.84 -4.84 14.83
C GLN A 24 3.50 -4.66 14.11
N ASN A 25 3.45 -3.73 13.17
CA ASN A 25 2.20 -3.40 12.46
C ASN A 25 1.74 -4.49 11.47
N ASP A 26 0.42 -4.64 11.33
CA ASP A 26 -0.21 -5.31 10.18
C ASP A 26 -0.44 -4.30 9.04
N ALA A 27 0.51 -4.21 8.10
CA ALA A 27 0.60 -3.11 7.13
C ALA A 27 -0.07 -3.41 5.77
N TYR A 28 -0.75 -2.41 5.21
CA TYR A 28 -1.26 -2.37 3.83
C TYR A 28 -1.29 -0.92 3.31
N ILE A 29 -1.39 -0.75 1.99
CA ILE A 29 -1.53 0.56 1.34
C ILE A 29 -2.87 0.62 0.59
N GLU A 30 -3.56 1.76 0.70
CA GLU A 30 -4.72 2.08 -0.12
C GLU A 30 -4.37 3.18 -1.13
N LEU A 31 -4.70 2.93 -2.39
CA LEU A 31 -4.52 3.81 -3.53
C LEU A 31 -5.86 4.47 -3.85
N TYR A 32 -5.85 5.78 -4.02
CA TYR A 32 -7.04 6.57 -4.34
C TYR A 32 -6.77 7.36 -5.64
N LEU A 33 -7.66 7.22 -6.62
CA LEU A 33 -7.71 8.07 -7.80
C LEU A 33 -9.11 8.68 -7.86
N ASP A 34 -9.17 10.01 -7.75
CA ASP A 34 -10.42 10.74 -7.54
C ASP A 34 -11.25 10.17 -6.37
N LYS A 35 -12.58 10.36 -6.38
CA LYS A 35 -13.47 9.94 -5.29
C LYS A 35 -13.84 8.46 -5.34
N ASP A 36 -13.81 7.88 -6.54
CA ASP A 36 -14.50 6.62 -6.82
C ASP A 36 -13.56 5.44 -7.06
N TYR A 37 -12.30 5.70 -7.42
CA TYR A 37 -11.36 4.63 -7.71
C TYR A 37 -10.46 4.38 -6.50
N LYS A 38 -10.67 3.23 -5.86
CA LYS A 38 -9.91 2.79 -4.69
C LYS A 38 -9.37 1.39 -4.93
N GLN A 39 -8.07 1.22 -4.72
CA GLN A 39 -7.41 -0.07 -4.73
C GLN A 39 -6.56 -0.24 -3.49
N ARG A 40 -6.20 -1.47 -3.18
CA ARG A 40 -5.55 -1.82 -1.92
C ARG A 40 -4.58 -2.98 -2.13
N THR A 41 -3.43 -2.91 -1.46
CA THR A 41 -2.50 -4.03 -1.39
C THR A 41 -2.98 -5.12 -0.43
N THR A 42 -2.40 -6.31 -0.55
CA THR A 42 -2.53 -7.31 0.51
C THR A 42 -1.99 -6.79 1.84
N THR A 43 -2.49 -7.34 2.94
CA THR A 43 -1.97 -7.02 4.28
C THR A 43 -0.79 -7.95 4.58
N ILE A 44 0.35 -7.37 4.95
CA ILE A 44 1.50 -8.10 5.48
C ILE A 44 1.53 -7.91 6.98
N LYS A 45 1.53 -9.03 7.71
CA LYS A 45 1.39 -9.04 9.17
C LYS A 45 2.72 -8.87 9.88
N ASP A 46 2.66 -8.31 11.09
CA ASP A 46 3.78 -8.21 12.04
C ASP A 46 5.08 -7.72 11.37
N THR A 47 4.98 -6.61 10.62
CA THR A 47 6.14 -6.00 9.96
C THR A 47 6.09 -4.48 9.91
N ASN A 48 7.23 -3.85 10.21
CA ASN A 48 7.45 -2.42 9.96
C ASN A 48 8.17 -2.11 8.65
N SER A 49 8.51 -3.15 7.89
CA SER A 49 9.13 -3.02 6.57
C SER A 49 8.49 -4.00 5.58
N PRO A 50 7.20 -3.81 5.26
CA PRO A 50 6.47 -4.66 4.32
C PRO A 50 6.95 -4.47 2.87
N THR A 51 7.01 -5.58 2.12
CA THR A 51 7.31 -5.59 0.68
C THR A 51 6.16 -6.29 -0.06
N TRP A 52 5.44 -5.54 -0.92
CA TRP A 52 4.27 -6.04 -1.65
C TRP A 52 4.60 -6.42 -3.10
N ASN A 53 5.35 -5.59 -3.82
CA ASN A 53 5.56 -5.72 -5.27
C ASN A 53 4.26 -5.88 -6.07
N GLU A 54 3.19 -5.19 -5.66
CA GLU A 54 1.88 -5.27 -6.28
C GLU A 54 1.70 -4.13 -7.30
N THR A 55 1.09 -4.43 -8.45
CA THR A 55 0.88 -3.45 -9.53
C THR A 55 -0.60 -3.24 -9.81
N PHE A 56 -0.99 -1.98 -9.96
CA PHE A 56 -2.35 -1.48 -10.12
C PHE A 56 -2.43 -0.63 -11.40
N THR A 57 -3.55 -0.66 -12.11
CA THR A 57 -3.76 0.05 -13.39
C THR A 57 -5.15 0.65 -13.49
#